data_AF-S4NSD1-F1
#
_entry.id   AF-S4NSD1-F1
#
_cell.length_a   1.000
_cell.length_b   1.000
_cell.length_c   1.000
_cell.angle_alpha   90.00
_cell.angle_beta   90.00
_cell.angle_gamma   90.00
#
_symmetry.space_group_name_H-M   'P 1'
#
loop_
_entity.id
_entity.type
_entity.pdbx_description
1 polymer ?
#
loop_
_entity_poly.entity_id
_entity_poly.type
_entity_poly.pdbx_seq_one_letter_code
_entity_poly.pdbx_strand_id
1 'polypeptide(L)' 'FIEAKDADGYVGKFGRKVQPLTENYQVKLVVGPGRGFYEASLTYVAKEDRFLIDSRDISRTNAYNNEPHCISSSLPSLNM' A
#
# COMPACT_ATOMS: atom_id res chain seq x y z
N PHE A 1 2.08 -13.92 -24.72
CA PHE A 1 3.23 -14.58 -25.38
C PHE A 1 3.05 -16.08 -25.22
N ILE A 2 2.79 -16.80 -26.32
CA ILE A 2 2.66 -18.25 -26.34
C ILE A 2 4.08 -18.80 -26.62
N GLU A 3 4.46 -19.81 -25.83
CA GLU A 3 5.81 -20.20 -25.45
C GLU A 3 6.74 -20.62 -26.61
N ALA A 4 8.04 -20.33 -26.45
CA ALA A 4 9.09 -20.93 -27.28
C ALA A 4 9.27 -22.39 -26.87
N LYS A 5 9.24 -23.29 -27.86
CA LYS A 5 9.31 -24.75 -27.70
C LYS A 5 10.78 -25.18 -27.61
N ASP A 6 11.12 -25.99 -26.60
CA ASP A 6 12.48 -26.54 -26.45
C ASP A 6 12.77 -27.61 -27.52
N ALA A 7 14.05 -27.98 -27.70
CA ALA A 7 14.54 -28.86 -28.76
C ALA A 7 13.92 -30.27 -28.75
N ASP A 8 13.42 -30.73 -27.60
CA ASP A 8 12.72 -32.01 -27.41
C ASP A 8 11.19 -31.90 -27.58
N GLY A 9 10.70 -30.69 -27.84
CA GLY A 9 9.28 -30.40 -27.99
C GLY A 9 8.53 -30.22 -26.68
N TYR A 10 9.22 -30.17 -25.54
CA TYR A 10 8.61 -29.84 -24.26
C TYR A 10 8.12 -28.40 -24.26
N VAL A 11 6.84 -28.24 -23.92
CA VAL A 11 6.21 -26.94 -23.68
C VAL A 11 5.95 -26.87 -22.20
N GLY A 12 6.81 -26.14 -21.49
CA GLY A 12 6.67 -25.93 -20.06
C GLY A 12 5.35 -25.21 -19.80
N LYS A 13 4.39 -25.87 -19.16
CA LYS A 13 3.07 -25.27 -18.88
C LYS A 13 3.21 -24.22 -17.77
N PHE A 14 3.61 -22.99 -18.10
CA PHE A 14 3.73 -21.90 -17.13
C PHE A 14 2.39 -21.20 -16.83
N GLY A 15 1.27 -21.71 -17.37
CA GLY A 15 -0.06 -21.13 -17.19
C GLY A 15 -0.67 -21.25 -15.79
N ARG A 16 0.00 -21.88 -14.82
CA ARG A 16 -0.53 -21.95 -13.45
C ARG A 16 -0.33 -20.60 -12.76
N LYS A 17 -1.38 -19.77 -12.73
CA LYS A 17 -1.44 -18.60 -11.86
C LYS A 17 -1.21 -19.04 -10.42
N VAL A 18 -0.01 -18.80 -9.91
CA VAL A 18 0.29 -18.97 -8.49
C VAL A 18 -0.51 -17.91 -7.77
N GLN A 19 -1.46 -18.32 -6.92
CA GLN A 19 -2.13 -17.38 -6.04
C GLN A 19 -1.07 -16.84 -5.07
N PRO A 20 -0.91 -15.51 -4.97
CA PRO A 20 0.08 -14.94 -4.06
C PRO A 20 -0.26 -15.38 -2.64
N LEU A 21 0.76 -15.85 -1.91
CA LEU A 21 0.61 -16.23 -0.50
C LEU A 21 0.19 -15.02 0.36
N THR A 22 0.57 -13.84 -0.08
CA THR A 22 0.40 -12.59 0.64
C THR A 22 0.17 -11.44 -0.34
N GLU A 23 -0.80 -10.59 -0.05
CA GLU A 23 -1.15 -9.40 -0.83
C GLU A 23 -1.05 -8.15 0.05
N ASN A 24 -0.55 -7.04 -0.49
CA ASN A 24 -0.46 -5.78 0.24
C ASN A 24 -1.49 -4.79 -0.29
N TYR A 25 -2.23 -4.18 0.63
CA TYR A 25 -3.28 -3.21 0.36
C TYR A 25 -2.94 -1.89 1.04
N GLN A 26 -3.25 -0.77 0.37
CA GLN A 26 -3.19 0.55 0.96
C GLN A 26 -4.61 1.11 1.04
N VAL A 27 -5.03 1.49 2.24
CA VAL A 27 -6.38 1.97 2.50
C VAL A 27 -6.33 3.41 2.98
N LYS A 28 -7.22 4.23 2.41
CA LYS A 28 -7.44 5.62 2.82
C LYS A 28 -8.84 5.78 3.38
N LEU A 29 -8.92 6.28 4.61
CA LEU A 29 -10.16 6.45 5.36
C LEU A 29 -10.39 7.92 5.66
N VAL A 30 -11.64 8.36 5.48
CA VAL A 30 -12.09 9.70 5.88
C VAL A 30 -13.17 9.53 6.93
N VAL A 31 -12.90 9.98 8.16
CA VAL A 31 -13.82 9.82 9.30
C VAL A 31 -14.49 11.14 9.66
N GLY A 32 -15.71 11.05 10.19
CA GLY A 32 -16.48 12.19 10.69
C GLY A 32 -17.17 11.87 12.03
N PRO A 33 -17.53 12.90 12.82
CA PRO A 33 -17.31 14.33 12.59
C PRO A 33 -15.84 14.74 12.85
N GLY A 34 -15.28 15.65 12.05
CA GLY A 34 -13.89 16.13 12.18
C GLY A 34 -12.99 15.96 10.96
N ARG A 35 -13.49 15.30 9.89
CA ARG A 35 -12.79 15.13 8.60
C ARG A 35 -11.34 14.64 8.77
N GLY A 36 -11.13 13.62 9.61
CA GLY A 36 -9.82 13.01 9.77
C GLY A 36 -9.48 12.15 8.55
N PHE A 37 -8.33 12.37 7.94
CA PHE A 37 -7.81 11.53 6.87
C PHE A 37 -6.74 10.60 7.44
N TYR A 38 -6.96 9.31 7.25
CA TYR A 38 -6.07 8.25 7.71
C TYR A 38 -5.63 7.40 6.53
N GLU A 39 -4.37 6.98 6.55
CA GLU A 39 -3.81 6.04 5.59
C GLU A 39 -3.16 4.89 6.37
N ALA A 40 -3.41 3.67 5.92
CA ALA A 40 -2.87 2.45 6.53
C ALA A 40 -2.50 1.42 5.46
N SER A 41 -1.45 0.65 5.75
CA SER A 41 -1.02 -0.49 4.95
C SER A 41 -1.50 -1.79 5.61
N LEU A 42 -2.09 -2.68 4.83
CA LEU A 42 -2.56 -3.98 5.29
C LEU A 42 -1.89 -5.08 4.48
N THR A 43 -1.61 -6.19 5.15
CA THR A 43 -1.09 -7.40 4.54
C THR A 43 -2.14 -8.50 4.67
N TYR A 44 -2.68 -8.95 3.56
CA TYR A 44 -3.63 -10.05 3.49
C TYR A 44 -2.92 -11.37 3.25
N VAL A 45 -3.10 -12.33 4.16
CA VAL A 45 -2.53 -13.68 4.08
C VAL A 45 -3.60 -14.62 3.54
N ALA A 46 -3.58 -14.88 2.24
CA ALA A 46 -4.63 -15.63 1.52
C ALA A 46 -4.83 -17.06 2.03
N LYS A 47 -3.77 -17.69 2.56
CA LYS A 47 -3.83 -19.04 3.12
C LYS A 47 -4.64 -19.11 4.43
N GLU A 48 -4.61 -18.04 5.21
CA GLU A 48 -5.21 -17.96 6.54
C GLU A 48 -6.50 -17.14 6.55
N ASP A 49 -6.87 -16.55 5.40
CA ASP A 49 -7.98 -15.60 5.26
C ASP A 49 -7.92 -14.49 6.32
N ARG A 50 -6.73 -13.90 6.48
CA ARG A 50 -6.44 -12.97 7.59
C ARG A 50 -5.77 -11.70 7.09
N PHE A 51 -6.25 -10.57 7.59
CA PHE A 51 -5.60 -9.27 7.45
C PHE A 51 -4.70 -9.01 8.66
N LEU A 52 -3.47 -8.61 8.37
CA LEU A 52 -2.49 -8.12 9.33
C LEU A 52 -2.34 -6.62 9.13
N ILE A 53 -2.43 -5.88 10.23
CA ILE A 53 -2.22 -4.44 10.28
C ILE A 53 -1.46 -4.12 11.58
N ASP A 54 -0.41 -3.32 11.48
CA ASP A 54 0.21 -2.72 12.65
C ASP A 54 -0.39 -1.34 12.87
N SER A 55 -0.83 -1.07 14.11
CA SER A 55 -1.26 0.25 14.54
C SER A 55 -0.22 1.35 14.28
N ARG A 56 1.08 1.02 14.25
CA ARG A 56 2.18 1.94 13.95
C ARG A 56 2.22 2.38 12.49
N ASP A 57 1.66 1.56 11.59
CA ASP A 57 1.59 1.85 10.16
C ASP A 57 0.35 2.69 9.79
N ILE A 58 -0.46 3.07 10.79
CA ILE A 58 -1.60 3.95 10.61
C ILE A 58 -1.15 5.39 10.81
N SER A 59 -1.25 6.18 9.73
CA SER A 59 -0.89 7.60 9.75
C SER A 59 -2.12 8.49 9.59
N ARG A 60 -2.20 9.57 10.37
CA ARG A 60 -3.20 10.63 10.16
C ARG A 60 -2.58 11.73 9.31
N THR A 61 -2.91 11.75 8.03
CA THR A 61 -2.27 12.62 7.04
C THR A 61 -2.64 14.09 7.19
N ASN A 62 -3.77 14.39 7.82
CA ASN A 62 -4.23 15.76 8.04
C ASN A 62 -4.24 16.20 9.52
N ALA A 63 -3.48 15.52 10.38
CA ALA A 63 -3.49 15.80 11.82
C ALA A 63 -3.27 17.27 12.15
N TYR A 64 -2.36 17.91 11.41
CA TYR A 64 -1.92 19.28 11.61
C TYR A 64 -2.55 20.28 10.63
N ASN A 65 -3.49 19.84 9.78
CA ASN A 65 -4.19 20.68 8.81
C ASN A 65 -3.26 21.65 8.02
N ASN A 66 -3.22 22.94 8.38
CA ASN A 66 -2.42 23.98 7.72
C ASN A 66 -1.24 24.49 8.56
N GLU A 67 -0.87 23.80 9.64
CA GLU A 67 0.27 24.11 10.50
C GLU A 67 1.61 24.22 9.74
N PRO A 68 1.94 23.44 8.69
CA PRO A 68 3.17 23.68 7.94
C PRO A 68 3.27 25.08 7.31
N HIS A 69 2.16 25.81 7.14
CA HIS A 69 2.17 27.19 6.66
C HIS A 69 2.83 28.17 7.65
N CYS A 70 2.82 27.89 8.95
CA CYS A 70 3.47 28.77 9.93
C CYS A 70 5.01 28.61 9.89
N ILE A 71 5.49 27.39 9.62
CA ILE A 71 6.92 27.09 9.45
C ILE A 71 7.41 27.61 8.11
N SER A 72 6.64 27.42 7.03
CA SER A 72 7.03 27.93 5.71
C SER A 72 7.15 29.46 5.67
N SER A 73 6.33 30.17 6.45
CA SER A 73 6.40 31.63 6.58
C SER A 73 7.51 32.12 7.50
N SER A 74 7.92 31.34 8.50
CA SER A 74 8.92 31.76 9.50
C SER A 74 10.34 31.27 9.19
N LEU A 75 10.46 30.12 8.52
CA LEU A 75 11.72 29.45 8.19
C LEU A 75 11.69 28.98 6.73
N PRO A 76 11.74 29.91 5.75
CA PRO A 76 11.65 29.58 4.33
C PRO A 76 12.79 28.68 3.82
N SER A 77 13.90 28.60 4.56
CA SER A 77 15.05 27.72 4.25
C SER A 77 14.77 26.22 4.42
N LEU A 78 13.66 25.84 5.05
CA LEU A 78 13.27 24.44 5.27
C LEU A 78 12.34 23.89 4.17
N ASN A 79 11.89 24.72 3.22
CA ASN A 79 11.05 24.32 2.10
C ASN A 79 11.90 23.98 0.85
N MET A 80 12.94 23.15 1.01
CA MET A 80 13.78 22.73 -0.11
C MET A 80 13.18 21.53 -0.84
#